data_AF-A0A963KTA7-F1
#
_entry.id   AF-A0A963KTA7-F1
#
_cell.length_a   1.000
_cell.length_b   1.000
_cell.length_c   1.000
_cell.angle_alpha   90.00
_cell.angle_beta   90.00
_cell.angle_gamma   90.00
#
_symmetry.space_group_name_H-M   'P 1'
#
loop_
_entity.id
_entity.type
_entity.pdbx_description
1 polymer ?
#
loop_
_entity_poly.entity_id
_entity_poly.type
_entity_poly.pdbx_seq_one_letter_code
_entity_poly.pdbx_strand_id
1 'polypeptide(L)'
;MKPRLFRLSYFIWLIVPAGLYAAYLTYGLPHGRFSYVWIDQGHGLDPFADRYYTHCRYIGPYGSFDVYPRDGQCAWIRFYFAPDAVDE
;
A
#
# COMPACT_ATOMS: atom_id res chain seq x y z
N MET A 1 2.31 5.05 -52.05
CA MET A 1 2.40 5.49 -50.64
C MET A 1 2.42 4.24 -49.76
N LYS A 2 3.51 3.95 -49.04
CA LYS A 2 3.56 2.81 -48.10
C LYS A 2 2.91 3.25 -46.79
N PRO A 3 1.75 2.71 -46.38
CA PRO A 3 1.12 3.09 -45.13
C PRO A 3 2.04 2.66 -43.97
N ARG A 4 2.60 3.65 -43.27
CA ARG A 4 3.41 3.45 -42.06
C ARG A 4 2.48 3.35 -40.84
N LEU A 5 1.63 2.32 -40.83
CA LEU A 5 0.59 2.15 -39.79
C LEU A 5 1.14 1.61 -38.45
N PHE A 6 2.38 1.12 -38.43
CA PHE A 6 3.01 0.56 -37.22
C PHE A 6 4.32 1.29 -36.90
N ARG A 7 4.24 2.50 -36.35
CA ARG A 7 5.38 3.08 -35.63
C ARG A 7 5.23 2.75 -34.16
N LEU A 8 6.23 2.07 -33.60
CA LEU A 8 6.30 1.71 -32.18
C LEU A 8 6.14 2.94 -31.26
N SER A 9 6.50 4.13 -31.74
CA SER A 9 6.35 5.40 -31.04
C SER A 9 4.91 5.71 -30.60
N TYR A 10 3.90 5.21 -31.31
CA TYR A 10 2.50 5.40 -30.93
C TYR A 10 2.09 4.60 -29.69
N PHE A 11 2.91 3.66 -29.24
CA PHE A 11 2.62 2.79 -28.10
C PHE A 11 3.46 3.14 -26.85
N ILE A 12 4.33 4.15 -26.92
CA ILE A 12 5.15 4.57 -25.76
C ILE A 12 4.27 4.95 -24.57
N TRP A 13 3.09 5.54 -24.81
CA TRP A 13 2.16 5.89 -23.74
C TRP A 13 1.59 4.66 -23.02
N LEU A 14 1.55 3.47 -23.65
CA LEU A 14 1.09 2.22 -23.03
C LEU A 14 2.08 1.69 -21.97
N ILE A 15 3.32 2.16 -21.98
CA ILE A 15 4.32 1.76 -20.98
C ILE A 15 3.86 2.17 -19.57
N VAL A 16 3.19 3.34 -19.45
CA VAL A 16 2.69 3.83 -18.16
C VAL A 16 1.60 2.92 -17.57
N PRO A 17 0.46 2.64 -18.24
CA PRO A 17 -0.55 1.73 -17.71
C PRO A 17 -0.02 0.30 -17.56
N ALA A 18 0.84 -0.17 -18.45
CA ALA A 18 1.48 -1.48 -18.31
C ALA A 18 2.36 -1.55 -17.05
N GLY A 19 3.14 -0.51 -16.77
CA GLY A 19 3.97 -0.40 -15.58
C GLY A 19 3.14 -0.32 -14.29
N LEU A 20 2.06 0.46 -14.29
CA LEU A 20 1.11 0.51 -13.15
C LEU A 20 0.44 -0.83 -12.91
N TYR A 21 0.04 -1.53 -13.98
CA TYR A 21 -0.55 -2.85 -13.88
C TYR A 21 0.45 -3.90 -13.36
N ALA A 22 1.70 -3.85 -13.81
CA ALA A 22 2.77 -4.70 -13.27
C ALA A 22 3.04 -4.42 -11.78
N ALA A 23 3.04 -3.14 -11.37
CA ALA A 23 3.18 -2.76 -9.97
C ALA A 23 2.02 -3.29 -9.12
N TYR A 24 0.80 -3.18 -9.63
CA TYR A 24 -0.39 -3.76 -9.01
C TYR A 24 -0.28 -5.27 -8.81
N LEU A 25 0.16 -6.01 -9.83
CA LEU A 25 0.33 -7.47 -9.74
C LEU A 25 1.45 -7.90 -8.78
N THR A 26 2.45 -7.05 -8.54
CA THR A 26 3.63 -7.38 -7.72
C THR A 26 3.52 -6.92 -6.27
N TYR A 27 2.80 -5.82 -6.01
CA TYR A 27 2.70 -5.24 -4.67
C TYR A 27 1.26 -5.17 -4.15
N GLY A 28 0.25 -5.16 -5.02
CA GLY A 28 -1.15 -4.93 -4.65
C GLY A 28 -1.50 -3.44 -4.60
N LEU A 29 -2.51 -3.09 -3.81
CA LEU A 29 -2.99 -1.71 -3.66
C LEU A 29 -2.61 -1.10 -2.30
N PRO A 30 -2.35 0.22 -2.25
CA PRO A 30 -1.94 0.91 -1.03
C PRO A 30 -3.10 1.00 -0.03
N HIS A 31 -2.79 0.72 1.23
CA HIS A 31 -3.66 0.90 2.39
C HIS A 31 -2.96 1.82 3.38
N GLY A 32 -3.62 2.93 3.72
CA GLY A 32 -3.09 3.91 4.65
C GLY A 32 -3.38 3.53 6.11
N ARG A 33 -2.46 3.85 7.01
CA ARG A 33 -2.68 3.69 8.46
C ARG A 33 -3.79 4.64 8.92
N PHE A 34 -4.90 4.07 9.37
CA PHE A 34 -6.07 4.81 9.82
C PHE A 34 -6.07 5.03 11.33
N SER A 35 -5.83 3.97 12.10
CA SER A 35 -5.73 4.04 13.55
C SER A 35 -4.58 3.17 14.07
N TYR A 36 -4.14 3.48 15.29
CA TYR A 36 -3.02 2.78 15.91
C TYR A 36 -3.13 2.85 17.44
N VAL A 37 -2.57 1.86 18.09
CA VAL A 37 -2.39 1.76 19.54
C VAL A 37 -0.89 1.71 19.81
N TRP A 38 -0.43 2.43 20.82
CA TRP A 38 0.97 2.50 21.20
C TRP A 38 1.11 2.50 22.72
N ILE A 39 2.27 2.07 23.19
CA ILE A 39 2.65 2.18 24.59
C ILE A 39 3.30 3.55 24.78
N ASP A 40 2.67 4.38 25.59
CA ASP A 40 3.25 5.65 26.04
C ASP A 40 4.33 5.33 27.09
N GLN A 41 5.60 5.35 26.69
CA GLN A 41 6.75 5.08 27.57
C GLN A 41 7.03 6.25 28.55
N GLY A 42 5.99 6.99 28.96
CA GLY A 42 6.10 8.17 29.81
C GLY A 42 6.40 9.46 29.05
N HIS A 43 6.23 9.49 27.73
CA HIS A 43 6.49 10.65 26.87
C HIS A 43 5.24 11.47 26.57
N GLY A 44 4.05 10.99 26.94
CA GLY A 44 2.79 11.70 26.78
C GLY A 44 2.45 11.95 25.31
N LEU A 45 2.15 13.21 24.99
CA LEU A 45 1.78 13.66 23.64
C LEU A 45 2.96 14.26 22.86
N ASP A 46 4.21 14.04 23.29
CA ASP A 46 5.38 14.50 22.55
C ASP A 46 5.38 13.90 21.12
N PRO A 47 5.34 14.73 20.07
CA PRO A 47 5.34 14.25 18.69
C PRO A 47 6.72 13.73 18.22
N PHE A 48 7.79 14.04 18.94
CA PHE A 48 9.17 13.63 18.59
C PHE A 48 9.65 12.41 19.38
N ALA A 49 8.88 11.94 20.36
CA ALA A 49 9.22 10.74 21.10
C ALA A 49 9.05 9.48 20.22
N ASP A 50 9.97 8.52 20.38
CA ASP A 50 9.86 7.22 19.73
C ASP A 50 8.62 6.49 20.23
N ARG A 51 7.72 6.14 19.30
CA ARG A 51 6.47 5.43 19.61
C ARG A 51 6.62 3.95 19.39
N TYR A 52 6.31 3.16 20.41
CA TYR A 52 6.22 1.71 20.31
C TYR A 52 4.77 1.30 20.04
N TYR A 53 4.44 1.08 18.77
CA TYR A 53 3.13 0.66 18.32
C TYR A 53 2.88 -0.82 18.67
N THR A 54 1.70 -1.13 19.19
CA THR A 54 1.29 -2.51 19.51
C THR A 54 0.24 -3.04 18.54
N HIS A 55 -0.53 -2.15 17.93
CA HIS A 55 -1.56 -2.49 16.96
C HIS A 55 -1.77 -1.35 15.97
N CYS A 56 -1.94 -1.67 14.69
CA CYS A 56 -2.19 -0.70 13.63
C CYS A 56 -3.23 -1.22 12.66
N ARG A 57 -4.21 -0.37 12.37
CA ARG A 57 -5.27 -0.62 11.41
C ARG A 57 -5.01 0.14 10.12
N TYR A 58 -4.94 -0.59 9.02
CA TYR A 58 -4.78 -0.05 7.68
C TYR A 58 -6.09 -0.13 6.93
N ILE A 59 -6.45 0.93 6.20
CA ILE A 59 -7.67 1.00 5.39
C ILE A 59 -7.30 1.39 3.96
N GLY A 60 -7.95 0.74 3.00
CA GLY A 60 -7.73 1.00 1.58
C GLY A 60 -8.71 0.25 0.69
N PRO A 61 -8.40 0.11 -0.61
CA PRO A 61 -9.32 -0.44 -1.61
C PRO A 61 -9.82 -1.87 -1.32
N TYR A 62 -9.09 -2.62 -0.50
CA TYR A 62 -9.41 -4.01 -0.14
C TYR A 62 -9.99 -4.15 1.28
N GLY A 63 -10.44 -3.05 1.86
CA GLY A 63 -11.04 -3.04 3.19
C GLY A 63 -10.04 -2.67 4.28
N SER A 64 -10.16 -3.33 5.43
CA SER A 64 -9.38 -3.03 6.62
C SER A 64 -8.51 -4.20 7.06
N PHE A 65 -7.26 -3.92 7.38
CA PHE A 65 -6.30 -4.90 7.86
C PHE A 65 -5.72 -4.49 9.22
N ASP A 66 -5.81 -5.40 10.19
CA ASP A 66 -5.26 -5.23 11.52
C ASP A 66 -3.89 -5.92 11.61
N VAL A 67 -2.88 -5.19 12.10
CA VAL A 67 -1.48 -5.64 12.15
C VAL A 67 -0.91 -5.40 13.54
N TYR A 68 -0.23 -6.42 14.06
CA TYR A 68 0.51 -6.37 15.33
C TYR A 68 2.02 -6.38 15.02
N PRO A 69 2.70 -5.21 14.98
CA PRO A 69 4.11 -5.12 14.63
C PRO A 69 5.00 -5.79 15.68
N ARG A 70 6.06 -6.48 15.22
CA ARG A 70 7.02 -7.17 16.12
C ARG A 70 8.19 -6.28 16.55
N ASP A 71 8.49 -5.28 15.74
CA ASP A 71 9.53 -4.27 15.93
C ASP A 71 8.98 -2.98 16.59
N GLY A 72 7.70 -2.96 16.95
CA GLY A 72 7.02 -1.80 17.51
C GLY A 72 6.81 -0.67 16.51
N GLN A 73 6.99 -0.92 15.20
CA GLN A 73 6.89 0.12 14.17
C GLN A 73 5.72 -0.14 13.22
N CYS A 74 5.03 0.93 12.86
CA CYS A 74 3.98 0.87 11.85
C CYS A 74 4.27 1.83 10.71
N ALA A 75 4.35 1.27 9.51
CA ALA A 75 4.46 2.05 8.28
C ALA A 75 3.22 2.93 8.10
N TRP A 76 3.39 4.03 7.37
CA TRP A 76 2.26 4.89 6.99
C TRP A 76 1.37 4.24 5.94
N ILE A 77 1.98 3.49 5.02
CA ILE A 77 1.31 2.80 3.92
C ILE A 77 1.83 1.37 3.89
N ARG A 78 0.91 0.41 3.71
CA ARG A 78 1.21 -0.98 3.38
C ARG A 78 0.42 -1.38 2.15
N PHE A 79 0.98 -2.27 1.35
CA PHE A 79 0.28 -2.79 0.19
C PHE A 79 -0.28 -4.16 0.51
N TYR A 80 -1.52 -4.39 0.09
CA TYR A 80 -2.21 -5.67 0.23
C TYR A 80 -2.73 -6.08 -1.13
N PHE A 81 -2.77 -7.38 -1.37
CA PHE A 81 -3.50 -7.94 -2.50
C PHE A 81 -5.00 -8.01 -2.16
N ALA A 82 -5.82 -8.17 -3.20
CA ALA A 82 -7.23 -8.45 -2.99
C ALA A 82 -7.32 -9.68 -2.07
N PRO A 83 -8.14 -9.64 -1.00
CA PRO A 83 -8.44 -10.85 -0.27
C PRO A 83 -9.10 -11.76 -1.29
N ASP A 84 -8.60 -12.97 -1.43
CA ASP A 84 -9.31 -14.04 -2.11
C ASP A 84 -10.75 -13.95 -1.59
N ALA A 85 -11.74 -13.78 -2.47
CA ALA A 85 -13.12 -13.95 -2.06
C ALA A 85 -13.17 -15.40 -1.55
N VAL A 86 -13.04 -15.57 -0.24
CA VAL A 86 -13.16 -16.86 0.40
C VAL A 86 -14.60 -17.23 0.13
N ASP A 87 -14.78 -18.09 -0.87
CA ASP A 87 -16.04 -18.73 -1.20
C ASP A 87 -16.62 -19.28 0.12
N GLU A 88 -17.77 -18.75 0.53
CA GLU A 88 -18.65 -19.38 1.52
C GLU A 88 -19.42 -20.54 0.87
#